data_AF-A0A1R3VEE7-F1
#
_entry.id   AF-A0A1R3VEE7-F1
#
_cell.length_a   1.000
_cell.length_b   1.000
_cell.length_c   1.000
_cell.angle_alpha   90.00
_cell.angle_beta   90.00
_cell.angle_gamma   90.00
#
_symmetry.space_group_name_H-M   'P 1'
#
loop_
_entity.id
_entity.type
_entity.pdbx_description
1 polymer ?
#
loop_
_entity_poly.entity_id
_entity_poly.type
_entity_poly.pdbx_seq_one_letter_code
_entity_poly.pdbx_strand_id
1 'polypeptide(L)'
;MDQTVADLVERSAEANSALMRGEITKYYEMIPHTEDFLLMSSFGGKPTRASELTAERIEAMGRFFKNGTFEHELLQAYGSADMVVLAIIERPHVEVGGLPAQD
;
A
#
# COMPACT_ATOMS: atom_id res chain seq x y z
N MET A 1 -6.82 -19.75 -8.06
CA MET A 1 -6.20 -19.41 -6.76
C MET A 1 -4.75 -19.04 -6.96
N ASP A 2 -3.92 -19.89 -7.56
CA ASP A 2 -2.49 -19.61 -7.74
C ASP A 2 -2.22 -18.34 -8.58
N GLN A 3 -2.84 -18.21 -9.76
CA GLN A 3 -2.74 -16.98 -10.57
C GLN A 3 -3.29 -15.75 -9.84
N THR A 4 -4.44 -15.87 -9.17
CA THR A 4 -5.03 -14.78 -8.40
C THR A 4 -4.10 -14.28 -7.29
N VAL A 5 -3.43 -15.20 -6.58
CA VAL A 5 -2.44 -14.85 -5.57
C VAL A 5 -1.24 -14.15 -6.21
N ALA A 6 -0.71 -14.68 -7.32
CA ALA A 6 0.39 -14.05 -8.05
C ALA A 6 0.05 -12.61 -8.48
N ASP A 7 -1.14 -12.39 -9.05
CA ASP A 7 -1.61 -11.07 -9.48
C ASP A 7 -1.74 -10.09 -8.30
N LEU A 8 -2.19 -10.57 -7.14
CA LEU A 8 -2.29 -9.75 -5.93
C LEU A 8 -0.91 -9.40 -5.34
N VAL A 9 0.03 -10.33 -5.39
CA VAL A 9 1.41 -10.12 -4.93
C VAL A 9 2.12 -9.09 -5.82
N GLU A 10 1.99 -9.21 -7.13
CA GLU A 10 2.52 -8.24 -8.10
C GLU A 10 1.89 -6.86 -7.89
N ARG A 11 0.56 -6.79 -7.81
CA ARG A 11 -0.16 -5.53 -7.55
C ARG A 11 0.26 -4.87 -6.24
N SER A 12 0.43 -5.66 -5.17
CA SER A 12 0.91 -5.15 -3.87
C SER A 12 2.32 -4.57 -4.00
N ALA A 13 3.23 -5.27 -4.67
CA ALA A 13 4.59 -4.80 -4.91
C ALA A 13 4.61 -3.48 -5.69
N GLU A 14 3.88 -3.42 -6.80
CA GLU A 14 3.83 -2.25 -7.67
C GLU A 14 3.16 -1.05 -7.00
N ALA A 15 2.07 -1.28 -6.27
CA ALA A 15 1.39 -0.25 -5.50
C ALA A 15 2.30 0.36 -4.45
N ASN A 16 2.85 -0.45 -3.56
CA ASN A 16 3.67 0.09 -2.48
C ASN A 16 4.97 0.70 -3.01
N SER A 17 5.52 0.19 -4.10
CA SER A 17 6.65 0.82 -4.80
C SER A 17 6.30 2.22 -5.35
N ALA A 18 5.11 2.39 -5.94
CA ALA A 18 4.63 3.70 -6.38
C ALA A 18 4.41 4.65 -5.19
N LEU A 19 3.83 4.16 -4.09
CA LEU A 19 3.63 4.92 -2.86
C LEU A 19 4.96 5.43 -2.30
N MET A 20 6.00 4.57 -2.20
CA MET A 20 7.32 4.97 -1.69
C MET A 20 7.98 6.06 -2.55
N ARG A 21 7.70 6.09 -3.87
CA ARG A 21 8.15 7.17 -4.76
C ARG A 21 7.31 8.44 -4.70
N GLY A 22 6.21 8.45 -3.94
CA GLY A 22 5.25 9.56 -3.88
C GLY A 22 4.28 9.61 -5.08
N GLU A 23 4.22 8.55 -5.90
CA GLU A 23 3.36 8.44 -7.08
C GLU A 23 1.91 8.10 -6.68
N ILE A 24 1.26 9.00 -5.94
CA ILE A 24 0.03 8.68 -5.23
C ILE A 24 -1.17 8.37 -6.11
N THR A 25 -1.28 9.05 -7.26
CA THR A 25 -2.32 8.77 -8.24
C THR A 25 -2.19 7.35 -8.76
N LYS A 26 -0.95 6.93 -9.09
CA LYS A 26 -0.66 5.58 -9.56
C LYS A 26 -0.97 4.54 -8.49
N TYR A 27 -0.51 4.75 -7.24
CA TYR A 27 -0.87 3.90 -6.10
C TYR A 27 -2.39 3.73 -5.96
N TYR A 28 -3.12 4.85 -6.00
CA TYR A 28 -4.56 4.86 -5.80
C TYR A 28 -5.31 4.13 -6.93
N GLU A 29 -4.88 4.26 -8.18
CA GLU A 29 -5.50 3.57 -9.32
C GLU A 29 -5.30 2.05 -9.30
N MET A 30 -4.22 1.55 -8.67
CA MET A 30 -3.95 0.11 -8.60
C MET A 30 -4.78 -0.61 -7.52
N ILE A 31 -5.26 0.09 -6.51
CA ILE A 31 -5.95 -0.52 -5.36
C ILE A 31 -7.48 -0.39 -5.54
N PRO A 32 -8.23 -1.49 -5.47
CA PRO A 32 -9.68 -1.42 -5.39
C PRO A 32 -10.13 -0.83 -4.04
N HIS A 33 -10.87 0.28 -4.09
CA HIS A 33 -11.41 0.97 -2.91
C HIS A 33 -12.89 0.62 -2.71
N THR A 34 -13.17 -0.64 -2.37
CA THR A 34 -14.52 -1.13 -2.07
C THR A 34 -15.04 -0.58 -0.74
N GLU A 35 -16.33 -0.73 -0.44
CA GLU A 35 -16.97 -0.18 0.76
C GLU A 35 -16.31 -0.67 2.07
N ASP A 36 -15.78 -1.89 2.06
CA ASP A 36 -15.08 -2.53 3.17
C ASP A 36 -13.57 -2.26 3.20
N PHE A 37 -13.03 -1.46 2.26
CA PHE A 37 -11.62 -1.09 2.25
C PHE A 37 -11.25 -0.27 3.50
N LEU A 38 -10.13 -0.68 4.12
CA LEU A 38 -9.53 -0.05 5.28
C LEU A 38 -8.04 0.17 5.04
N LEU A 39 -7.58 1.38 5.35
CA LEU A 39 -6.17 1.76 5.29
C LEU A 39 -5.68 2.20 6.65
N MET A 40 -4.55 1.63 7.08
CA MET A 40 -3.86 2.03 8.30
C MET A 40 -2.78 3.08 7.98
N SER A 41 -2.67 4.11 8.81
CA SER A 41 -1.56 5.08 8.75
C SER A 41 -0.25 4.42 9.21
N SER A 42 0.89 4.82 8.64
CA SER A 42 2.22 4.32 9.02
C SER A 42 2.56 4.51 10.50
N PHE A 43 2.00 5.55 11.14
CA PHE A 43 2.18 5.81 12.57
C PHE A 43 1.04 5.27 13.44
N GLY A 44 0.19 4.40 12.88
CA GLY A 44 -0.98 3.83 13.56
C GLY A 44 -2.13 4.82 13.74
N GLY A 45 -3.07 4.47 14.62
CA GLY A 45 -4.27 5.25 14.90
C GLY A 45 -5.56 4.62 14.36
N LYS A 46 -6.60 5.44 14.14
CA LYS A 46 -7.87 4.97 13.59
C LYS A 46 -7.69 4.63 12.10
N PRO A 47 -8.04 3.41 11.63
CA PRO A 47 -8.07 3.11 10.21
C PRO A 47 -8.98 4.07 9.44
N THR A 48 -8.57 4.42 8.22
CA THR A 48 -9.35 5.21 7.27
C THR A 48 -10.18 4.29 6.39
N ARG A 49 -11.49 4.57 6.27
CA ARG A 49 -12.39 3.86 5.35
C ARG A 49 -12.32 4.44 3.95
N ALA A 50 -12.72 3.66 2.94
CA ALA A 50 -12.82 4.12 1.55
C ALA A 50 -13.59 5.45 1.40
N SER A 51 -14.74 5.56 2.08
CA SER A 51 -15.59 6.76 2.05
C SER A 51 -14.94 8.00 2.67
N GLU A 52 -13.86 7.84 3.44
CA GLU A 52 -13.09 8.93 4.04
C GLU A 52 -11.91 9.35 3.15
N LEU A 53 -11.60 8.65 2.05
CA LEU A 53 -10.49 8.95 1.13
C LEU A 53 -10.88 9.99 0.07
N THR A 54 -11.03 11.24 0.48
CA THR A 54 -11.23 12.36 -0.46
C THR A 54 -9.97 12.61 -1.30
N ALA A 55 -10.12 13.26 -2.46
CA ALA A 55 -9.00 13.66 -3.32
C ALA A 55 -7.91 14.42 -2.53
N GLU A 56 -8.32 15.33 -1.64
CA GLU A 56 -7.40 16.10 -0.79
C GLU A 56 -6.59 15.21 0.17
N ARG A 57 -7.22 14.18 0.74
CA ARG A 57 -6.52 13.22 1.62
C ARG A 57 -5.58 12.31 0.84
N ILE A 58 -5.96 11.92 -0.38
CA ILE A 58 -5.09 11.17 -1.28
C ILE A 58 -3.87 12.04 -1.61
N GLU A 59 -4.04 13.27 -2.05
CA GLU A 59 -2.91 14.16 -2.31
C GLU A 59 -2.01 14.39 -1.07
N ALA A 60 -2.60 14.52 0.12
CA ALA A 60 -1.85 14.63 1.36
C ALA A 60 -0.99 13.40 1.65
N MET A 61 -1.50 12.20 1.37
CA MET A 61 -0.76 10.95 1.46
C MET A 61 0.42 10.91 0.48
N GLY A 62 0.26 11.46 -0.73
CA GLY A 62 1.34 11.55 -1.71
C GLY A 62 2.48 12.48 -1.30
N ARG A 63 2.18 13.54 -0.53
CA ARG A 63 3.21 14.41 0.07
C ARG A 63 3.91 13.78 1.27
N PHE A 64 3.31 12.73 1.82
CA PHE A 64 3.79 12.06 3.02
C PHE A 64 4.95 11.10 2.71
N PHE A 65 5.00 10.51 1.51
CA PHE A 65 6.06 9.62 1.05
C PHE A 65 6.80 10.22 -0.13
N LYS A 66 8.14 10.14 -0.14
CA LYS A 66 8.94 10.61 -1.27
C LYS A 66 10.33 9.96 -1.31
N ASN A 67 10.92 9.96 -2.50
CA ASN A 67 12.30 9.54 -2.75
C ASN A 67 12.62 8.12 -2.26
N GLY A 68 11.62 7.25 -2.19
CA GLY A 68 11.76 5.93 -1.60
C GLY A 68 12.12 4.83 -2.58
N THR A 69 12.73 3.78 -2.04
CA THR A 69 12.84 2.46 -2.67
C THR A 69 12.04 1.44 -1.87
N PHE A 70 11.73 0.31 -2.48
CA PHE A 70 10.86 -0.70 -1.88
C PHE A 70 11.24 -2.09 -2.36
N GLU A 71 11.52 -2.99 -1.42
CA GLU A 71 11.60 -4.42 -1.68
C GLU A 71 10.40 -5.15 -1.06
N HIS A 72 9.89 -6.13 -1.79
CA HIS A 72 8.69 -6.89 -1.44
C HIS A 72 8.99 -8.39 -1.46
N GLU A 73 8.83 -9.05 -0.32
CA GLU A 73 9.10 -10.48 -0.15
C GLU A 73 7.84 -11.17 0.35
N LEU A 74 7.30 -12.11 -0.43
CA LEU A 74 6.17 -12.94 -0.01
C LEU A 74 6.67 -14.10 0.86
N LEU A 75 6.19 -14.19 2.10
CA LEU A 75 6.45 -15.32 2.99
C LEU A 75 5.43 -16.44 2.82
N GLN A 76 4.15 -16.06 2.75
CA GLN A 76 3.04 -17.00 2.69
C GLN A 76 1.80 -16.32 2.12
N ALA A 77 1.01 -17.06 1.34
CA ALA A 77 -0.34 -16.67 0.98
C ALA A 77 -1.35 -17.67 1.55
N TYR A 78 -2.48 -17.16 2.02
CA TYR A 78 -3.63 -17.94 2.45
C TYR A 78 -4.82 -17.58 1.58
N GLY A 79 -5.32 -18.52 0.80
CA GLY A 79 -6.48 -18.32 -0.07
C GLY A 79 -7.73 -19.03 0.46
N SER A 80 -8.87 -18.36 0.36
CA SER A 80 -10.21 -18.92 0.47
C SER A 80 -11.01 -18.60 -0.80
N ALA A 81 -12.30 -18.94 -0.83
CA ALA A 81 -13.15 -18.62 -1.97
C ALA A 81 -13.25 -17.11 -2.22
N ASP A 82 -13.29 -16.31 -1.15
CA ASP A 82 -13.64 -14.89 -1.20
C ASP A 82 -12.53 -13.96 -0.68
N MET A 83 -11.44 -14.51 -0.13
CA MET A 83 -10.37 -13.72 0.49
C MET A 83 -9.00 -14.34 0.25
N VAL A 84 -8.02 -13.48 -0.01
CA VAL A 84 -6.60 -13.83 0.02
C VAL A 84 -5.93 -12.97 1.08
N VAL A 85 -5.11 -13.60 1.93
CA VAL A 85 -4.22 -12.92 2.87
C VAL A 85 -2.79 -13.13 2.41
N LEU A 86 -2.05 -12.04 2.21
CA LEU A 86 -0.63 -12.06 1.92
C LEU A 86 0.14 -11.74 3.22
N ALA A 87 1.00 -12.65 3.65
CA ALA A 87 2.00 -12.39 4.68
C ALA A 87 3.32 -12.03 3.98
N ILE A 88 3.70 -10.77 4.10
CA ILE A 88 4.82 -10.17 3.35
C ILE A 88 5.82 -9.52 4.30
N ILE A 89 7.07 -9.46 3.87
CA ILE A 89 8.07 -8.54 4.42
C ILE A 89 8.22 -7.39 3.43
N GLU A 90 8.09 -6.18 3.95
CA GLU A 90 8.35 -4.95 3.23
C GLU A 90 9.66 -4.36 3.75
N ARG A 91 10.55 -3.95 2.84
CA ARG A 91 11.79 -3.24 3.18
C ARG A 91 11.81 -1.91 2.43
N PRO A 92 11.01 -0.92 2.86
CA PRO A 92 11.08 0.42 2.31
C PRO A 92 12.37 1.10 2.77
N HIS A 93 12.94 1.96 1.93
CA HIS A 93 13.88 2.99 2.38
C HIS A 93 13.36 4.32 1.86
N VAL A 94 12.74 5.14 2.72
CA VAL A 94 11.88 6.25 2.27
C VAL A 94 11.87 7.44 3.23
N GLU A 95 11.76 8.65 2.68
CA GLU A 95 11.42 9.84 3.47
C GLU A 95 9.92 9.84 3.75
N VAL A 96 9.54 9.78 5.03
CA VAL A 96 8.14 9.68 5.46
C VAL A 96 7.78 10.78 6.44
N GLY A 97 6.68 11.50 6.19
CA GLY A 97 6.16 12.51 7.11
C GLY A 97 7.13 13.66 7.42
N GLY A 98 8.07 13.96 6.51
CA GLY A 98 9.12 14.97 6.70
C GLY A 98 10.36 14.47 7.45
N LEU A 99 10.41 13.19 7.83
CA LEU A 99 11.60 12.55 8.37
C LEU A 99 12.59 12.20 7.24
N PRO A 100 13.90 12.14 7.54
CA PRO A 100 14.90 11.63 6.61
C PRO A 100 14.60 10.19 6.15
N ALA A 101 15.22 9.79 5.05
CA ALA A 101 15.10 8.43 4.55
C ALA A 101 15.57 7.40 5.59
N GLN A 102 14.75 6.39 5.81
CA GLN A 102 14.97 5.36 6.81
C GLN A 102 14.40 4.03 6.35
N ASP A 103 15.00 2.95 6.88
CA ASP A 103 14.57 1.57 6.71
C ASP A 103 13.37 1.23 7.61
#